data_AF-A0AA41V2E6-F1
#
_entry.id   AF-A0AA41V2E6-F1
#
_cell.length_a   1.000
_cell.length_b   1.000
_cell.length_c   1.000
_cell.angle_alpha   90.00
_cell.angle_beta   90.00
_cell.angle_gamma   90.00
#
_symmetry.space_group_name_H-M   'P 1'
#
loop_
_entity.id
_entity.type
_entity.pdbx_description
1 polymer ?
#
loop_
_entity_poly.entity_id
_entity_poly.type
_entity_poly.pdbx_seq_one_letter_code
_entity_poly.pdbx_strand_id
1 'polypeptide(L)'
;QVLLVLGAAGGVGLAAVQIGKVCGAIVIAVARGTEKVESLKSLGVDHVVDLTNGSVIESVKEFLKVRKLKGVDVLYDPVGGKLTKECLKLLNWGAQILVIGFASGEVPVIPANIALVKNWTIHGLYWGSYKIHRPHVLEESVKELLSWLAKGLISIKVSHIYSLSEVRWTLLHIVFLICVKLLRLSLIVNPLASFC
;
A
#
# COMPACT_ATOMS: atom_id res chain seq x y z
N GLN A 1 10.68 -2.91 -9.02
CA GLN A 1 10.62 -2.27 -7.70
C GLN A 1 9.86 -3.17 -6.72
N VAL A 2 10.19 -3.09 -5.44
CA VAL A 2 9.58 -3.87 -4.35
C VAL A 2 8.61 -3.00 -3.55
N LEU A 3 7.34 -3.39 -3.53
CA LEU A 3 6.26 -2.75 -2.79
C LEU A 3 5.93 -3.55 -1.53
N LEU A 4 6.06 -2.94 -0.36
CA LEU A 4 5.59 -3.49 0.92
C LEU A 4 4.27 -2.85 1.31
N VAL A 5 3.21 -3.65 1.41
CA VAL A 5 1.85 -3.19 1.77
C VAL A 5 1.52 -3.65 3.19
N LEU A 6 1.35 -2.70 4.11
CA LEU A 6 0.85 -2.98 5.46
C LEU A 6 -0.68 -3.03 5.48
N GLY A 7 -1.25 -3.89 6.33
CA GLY A 7 -2.70 -4.05 6.40
C GLY A 7 -3.31 -4.51 5.07
N ALA A 8 -2.58 -5.35 4.32
CA ALA A 8 -2.87 -5.67 2.93
C ALA A 8 -4.23 -6.35 2.70
N ALA A 9 -4.81 -6.98 3.72
CA ALA A 9 -6.13 -7.61 3.64
C ALA A 9 -7.30 -6.66 3.97
N GLY A 10 -7.03 -5.40 4.30
CA GLY A 10 -8.06 -4.37 4.47
C GLY A 10 -8.52 -3.78 3.13
N GLY A 11 -9.58 -2.97 3.14
CA GLY A 11 -10.14 -2.39 1.90
C GLY A 11 -9.12 -1.60 1.07
N VAL A 12 -8.37 -0.68 1.71
CA VAL A 12 -7.33 0.11 1.04
C VAL A 12 -6.07 -0.69 0.71
N GLY A 13 -5.73 -1.70 1.53
CA GLY A 13 -4.55 -2.53 1.34
C GLY A 13 -4.70 -3.49 0.16
N LEU A 14 -5.88 -4.10 0.00
CA LEU A 14 -6.19 -4.99 -1.11
C LEU A 14 -6.13 -4.26 -2.45
N ALA A 15 -6.61 -3.02 -2.48
CA ALA A 15 -6.48 -2.16 -3.65
C ALA A 15 -5.00 -1.89 -3.98
N ALA A 16 -4.18 -1.52 -2.99
CA ALA A 16 -2.76 -1.27 -3.18
C ALA A 16 -2.00 -2.51 -3.69
N VAL A 17 -2.35 -3.71 -3.20
CA VAL A 17 -1.80 -4.97 -3.71
C VAL A 17 -2.11 -5.14 -5.21
N GLN A 18 -3.38 -5.04 -5.59
CA GLN A 18 -3.79 -5.24 -6.99
C GLN A 18 -3.15 -4.20 -7.91
N ILE A 19 -3.12 -2.92 -7.50
CA ILE A 19 -2.46 -1.85 -8.23
C ILE A 19 -0.97 -2.14 -8.39
N GLY A 20 -0.29 -2.56 -7.30
CA GLY A 20 1.11 -2.96 -7.35
C GLY A 20 1.37 -4.08 -8.37
N LYS A 21 0.50 -5.09 -8.42
CA LYS A 21 0.59 -6.17 -9.41
C LYS A 21 0.37 -5.69 -10.83
N VAL A 22 -0.64 -4.85 -11.08
CA VAL A 22 -0.89 -4.24 -12.41
C VAL A 22 0.30 -3.40 -12.88
N CYS A 23 0.96 -2.69 -11.96
CA CYS A 23 2.17 -1.91 -12.23
C CYS A 23 3.44 -2.78 -12.40
N GLY A 24 3.36 -4.11 -12.25
CA GLY A 24 4.52 -5.00 -12.38
C GLY A 24 5.48 -4.97 -11.19
N ALA A 25 5.05 -4.50 -10.02
CA ALA A 25 5.86 -4.52 -8.82
C ALA A 25 5.98 -5.94 -8.22
N ILE A 26 7.07 -6.18 -7.50
CA ILE A 26 7.18 -7.31 -6.59
C ILE A 26 6.46 -6.91 -5.31
N VAL A 27 5.32 -7.55 -5.03
CA VAL A 27 4.44 -7.15 -3.93
C VAL A 27 4.65 -8.06 -2.74
N ILE A 28 4.95 -7.45 -1.59
CA ILE A 28 5.02 -8.09 -0.29
C ILE A 28 3.83 -7.60 0.52
N ALA A 29 2.90 -8.48 0.85
CA ALA A 29 1.69 -8.16 1.59
C ALA A 29 1.82 -8.57 3.06
N VAL A 30 1.56 -7.65 3.98
CA VAL A 30 1.52 -7.93 5.42
C VAL A 30 0.07 -7.93 5.89
N ALA A 31 -0.37 -9.04 6.47
CA ALA A 31 -1.72 -9.19 7.00
C ALA A 31 -1.70 -9.98 8.31
N ARG A 32 -2.86 -10.09 8.94
CA ARG A 32 -3.08 -10.89 10.15
C ARG A 32 -4.27 -11.80 9.91
N GLY A 33 -4.09 -13.10 10.18
CA GLY A 33 -5.15 -14.10 10.14
C GLY A 33 -5.08 -14.98 8.89
N THR A 34 -5.23 -16.29 9.11
CA THR A 34 -5.03 -17.35 8.12
C THR A 34 -5.89 -17.18 6.87
N GLU A 35 -7.21 -16.94 7.01
CA GLU A 35 -8.13 -16.72 5.89
C GLU A 35 -7.73 -15.51 5.02
N LYS A 36 -7.25 -14.44 5.67
CA LYS A 36 -6.81 -13.22 4.98
C LYS A 36 -5.51 -13.44 4.22
N VAL A 37 -4.60 -14.25 4.77
CA VAL A 37 -3.34 -14.62 4.13
C VAL A 37 -3.59 -15.48 2.89
N GLU A 38 -4.48 -16.46 2.98
CA GLU A 38 -4.87 -17.29 1.82
C GLU A 38 -5.51 -16.45 0.72
N SER A 39 -6.40 -15.53 1.08
CA SER A 39 -7.00 -14.60 0.12
C SER A 39 -5.98 -13.68 -0.56
N LEU A 40 -4.84 -13.37 0.07
CA LEU A 40 -3.79 -12.59 -0.55
C LEU A 40 -2.95 -13.44 -1.51
N LYS A 41 -2.71 -14.71 -1.17
CA LYS A 41 -2.01 -15.65 -2.05
C LYS A 41 -2.77 -15.85 -3.36
N SER A 42 -4.10 -15.94 -3.33
CA SER A 42 -4.91 -16.08 -4.56
C SER A 42 -4.86 -14.86 -5.49
N LEU A 43 -4.42 -13.70 -5.02
CA LEU A 43 -4.23 -12.48 -5.83
C LEU A 43 -2.85 -12.44 -6.54
N GLY A 44 -2.04 -13.49 -6.43
CA GLY A 44 -0.73 -13.56 -7.10
C GLY A 44 0.33 -12.65 -6.46
N VAL A 45 0.19 -12.35 -5.18
CA VAL A 45 1.21 -11.64 -4.39
C VAL A 45 2.50 -12.46 -4.33
N ASP A 46 3.65 -11.81 -4.43
CA ASP A 46 4.95 -12.49 -4.47
C ASP A 46 5.38 -13.04 -3.10
N HIS A 47 4.99 -12.36 -2.02
CA HIS A 47 5.22 -12.81 -0.65
C HIS A 47 4.11 -12.34 0.29
N VAL A 48 3.66 -13.21 1.20
CA VAL A 48 2.68 -12.84 2.23
C VAL A 48 3.28 -13.10 3.61
N VAL A 49 3.31 -12.06 4.44
CA VAL A 49 3.74 -12.12 5.83
C VAL A 49 2.50 -12.21 6.72
N ASP A 50 2.43 -13.27 7.52
CA ASP A 50 1.40 -13.44 8.54
C ASP A 50 1.91 -12.94 9.90
N LEU A 51 1.31 -11.85 10.38
CA LEU A 51 1.62 -11.23 11.67
C LEU A 51 1.35 -12.14 12.88
N THR A 52 0.56 -13.22 12.73
CA THR A 52 0.34 -14.16 13.84
C THR A 52 1.53 -15.09 14.07
N ASN A 53 2.37 -15.29 13.05
CA ASN A 53 3.33 -16.40 13.00
C ASN A 53 4.79 -15.94 13.13
N GLY A 54 5.05 -14.66 13.43
CA GLY A 54 6.40 -14.21 13.76
C GLY A 54 6.74 -12.78 13.36
N SER A 55 8.04 -12.53 13.20
CA SER A 55 8.63 -11.23 12.90
C SER A 55 8.48 -10.86 11.42
N VAL A 56 7.88 -9.70 11.15
CA VAL A 56 7.78 -9.16 9.79
C VAL A 56 9.16 -8.95 9.18
N ILE A 57 10.10 -8.43 9.96
CA ILE A 57 11.43 -8.10 9.48
C ILE A 57 12.15 -9.36 8.98
N GLU A 58 12.07 -10.46 9.73
CA GLU A 58 12.74 -11.71 9.39
C GLU A 58 12.15 -12.31 8.12
N SER A 59 10.82 -12.44 8.07
CA SER A 59 10.11 -12.98 6.91
C SER A 59 10.39 -12.19 5.63
N VAL A 60 10.37 -10.85 5.71
CA VAL A 60 10.68 -10.00 4.55
C VAL A 60 12.15 -10.12 4.15
N LYS A 61 13.09 -10.11 5.10
CA LYS A 61 14.52 -10.25 4.80
C LYS A 61 14.85 -11.59 4.14
N GLU A 62 14.24 -12.67 4.61
CA GLU A 62 14.42 -13.99 4.03
C GLU A 62 13.94 -14.02 2.57
N PHE A 63 12.74 -13.51 2.31
CA PHE A 63 12.21 -13.40 0.95
C PHE A 63 13.11 -12.54 0.05
N LEU A 64 13.53 -11.35 0.52
CA LEU A 64 14.43 -10.47 -0.22
C LEU A 64 15.74 -11.18 -0.56
N LYS A 65 16.34 -11.91 0.39
CA LYS A 65 17.57 -12.68 0.19
C LYS A 65 17.39 -13.76 -0.87
N VAL A 66 16.34 -14.57 -0.79
CA VAL A 66 16.03 -15.64 -1.76
C VAL A 66 15.85 -15.07 -3.16
N ARG A 67 15.22 -13.90 -3.27
CA ARG A 67 14.98 -13.21 -4.55
C ARG A 67 16.15 -12.34 -5.02
N LYS A 68 17.27 -12.30 -4.28
CA LYS A 68 18.45 -11.45 -4.54
C LYS A 68 18.09 -9.96 -4.65
N LEU A 69 17.10 -9.51 -3.87
CA LEU A 69 16.65 -8.12 -3.78
C LEU A 69 17.34 -7.44 -2.59
N LYS A 70 17.66 -6.14 -2.74
CA LYS A 70 18.39 -5.38 -1.72
C LYS A 70 17.52 -4.91 -0.55
N GLY A 71 16.23 -4.67 -0.80
CA GLY A 71 15.31 -4.05 0.14
C GLY A 71 14.00 -3.65 -0.52
N VAL A 72 13.21 -2.86 0.20
CA VAL A 72 11.89 -2.35 -0.21
C VAL A 72 12.03 -0.94 -0.80
N ASP A 73 11.43 -0.71 -1.96
CA ASP A 73 11.48 0.58 -2.66
C ASP A 73 10.30 1.48 -2.27
N VAL A 74 9.12 0.88 -2.05
CA VAL A 74 7.90 1.61 -1.68
C VAL A 74 7.25 0.96 -0.47
N LEU A 75 6.97 1.74 0.57
CA LEU A 75 6.17 1.35 1.73
C LEU A 75 4.79 1.99 1.64
N TYR A 76 3.75 1.17 1.57
CA TYR A 76 2.36 1.61 1.65
C TYR A 76 1.80 1.32 3.04
N ASP A 77 1.48 2.39 3.78
CA ASP A 77 1.16 2.30 5.20
C ASP A 77 -0.16 2.99 5.57
N PRO A 78 -1.25 2.20 5.70
CA PRO A 78 -2.50 2.64 6.32
C PRO A 78 -2.56 2.34 7.83
N VAL A 79 -1.51 1.78 8.43
CA VAL A 79 -1.53 1.22 9.79
C VAL A 79 -0.88 2.15 10.81
N GLY A 80 0.33 2.62 10.54
CA GLY A 80 1.09 3.45 11.48
C GLY A 80 1.73 2.68 12.65
N GLY A 81 2.13 3.43 13.68
CA GLY A 81 2.64 2.91 14.95
C GLY A 81 3.92 2.07 14.85
N LYS A 82 4.02 1.08 15.73
CA LYS A 82 5.20 0.19 15.87
C LYS A 82 5.52 -0.58 14.59
N LEU A 83 4.50 -1.04 13.85
CA LEU A 83 4.69 -1.84 12.65
C LEU A 83 5.45 -1.06 11.56
N THR A 84 5.10 0.21 11.37
CA THR A 84 5.82 1.11 10.46
C THR A 84 7.27 1.25 10.87
N LYS A 85 7.54 1.54 12.15
CA LYS A 85 8.89 1.72 12.68
C LYS A 85 9.78 0.50 12.44
N GLU A 86 9.22 -0.70 12.56
CA GLU A 86 9.93 -1.94 12.24
C GLU A 86 10.24 -2.07 10.75
N CYS A 87 9.25 -1.77 9.90
CA CYS A 87 9.37 -1.87 8.44
C CYS A 87 10.32 -0.83 7.83
N LEU A 88 10.56 0.32 8.47
CA LEU A 88 11.54 1.31 8.03
C LEU A 88 12.95 0.71 7.86
N LYS A 89 13.29 -0.33 8.62
CA LYS A 89 14.59 -1.03 8.54
C LYS A 89 14.76 -1.86 7.26
N LEU A 90 13.67 -2.10 6.52
CA LEU A 90 13.63 -2.89 5.29
C LEU A 90 13.81 -2.02 4.04
N LEU A 91 13.73 -0.69 4.18
CA LEU A 91 13.70 0.23 3.06
C LEU A 91 15.09 0.42 2.44
N ASN A 92 15.10 0.50 1.11
CA ASN A 92 16.26 0.89 0.33
C ASN A 92 16.62 2.37 0.53
N TRP A 93 17.82 2.73 0.09
CA TRP A 93 18.14 4.12 -0.17
C TRP A 93 17.23 4.63 -1.31
N GLY A 94 16.71 5.86 -1.21
CA GLY A 94 15.78 6.43 -2.19
C GLY A 94 14.34 5.93 -2.06
N ALA A 95 14.01 5.16 -1.02
CA ALA A 95 12.68 4.59 -0.86
C ALA A 95 11.59 5.66 -0.62
N GLN A 96 10.36 5.33 -1.02
CA GLN A 96 9.19 6.17 -0.84
C GLN A 96 8.23 5.58 0.19
N ILE A 97 7.77 6.44 1.10
CA ILE A 97 6.87 6.06 2.19
C ILE A 97 5.53 6.77 1.96
N LEU A 98 4.49 6.00 1.67
CA LEU A 98 3.12 6.45 1.47
C LEU A 98 2.35 6.29 2.78
N VAL A 99 2.10 7.40 3.46
CA VAL A 99 1.32 7.45 4.71
C VAL A 99 -0.14 7.73 4.35
N ILE A 100 -1.00 6.75 4.58
CA ILE A 100 -2.41 6.77 4.17
C ILE A 100 -3.34 6.92 5.36
N GLY A 101 -2.97 6.32 6.50
CA GLY A 101 -3.81 6.31 7.68
C GLY A 101 -3.09 5.71 8.90
N PHE A 102 -3.81 5.69 10.01
CA PHE A 102 -3.30 5.29 11.32
C PHE A 102 -4.25 4.25 11.93
N ALA A 103 -4.51 3.14 11.23
CA ALA A 103 -5.44 2.11 11.70
C ALA A 103 -5.04 1.46 13.03
N SER A 104 -3.77 1.58 13.43
CA SER A 104 -3.30 1.19 14.77
C SER A 104 -3.72 2.15 15.89
N GLY A 105 -4.20 3.35 15.56
CA GLY A 105 -4.42 4.45 16.50
C GLY A 105 -3.17 5.27 16.81
N GLU A 106 -1.99 4.82 16.36
CA GLU A 106 -0.71 5.49 16.62
C GLU A 106 -0.11 6.09 15.35
N VAL A 107 0.36 7.33 15.45
CA VAL A 107 1.07 8.01 14.36
C VAL A 107 2.50 7.44 14.26
N PRO A 108 2.96 7.04 13.05
CA PRO A 108 4.31 6.54 12.87
C PRO A 108 5.34 7.66 13.06
N VAL A 109 6.40 7.36 13.80
CA VAL A 109 7.55 8.25 13.94
C VAL A 109 8.59 7.90 12.88
N ILE A 110 8.73 8.75 11.87
CA ILE A 110 9.77 8.61 10.83
C ILE A 110 10.98 9.45 11.25
N PRO A 111 12.10 8.82 11.63
CA PRO A 111 13.29 9.53 12.10
C PRO A 111 13.96 10.31 10.96
N ALA A 112 13.87 11.63 11.01
CA ALA A 112 14.35 12.54 9.96
C ALA A 112 15.86 12.40 9.68
N ASN A 113 16.67 12.09 10.69
CA ASN A 113 18.10 11.82 10.51
C ASN A 113 18.35 10.59 9.63
N ILE A 114 17.52 9.54 9.75
CA ILE A 114 17.63 8.36 8.88
C ILE A 114 17.08 8.68 7.50
N ALA A 115 15.94 9.39 7.41
CA ALA A 115 15.36 9.80 6.14
C ALA A 115 16.34 10.65 5.31
N LEU A 116 17.09 11.54 5.96
CA LEU A 116 18.17 12.32 5.35
C LEU A 116 19.26 11.42 4.76
N VAL A 117 19.84 10.52 5.57
CA VAL A 117 20.95 9.66 5.14
C VAL A 117 20.53 8.64 4.07
N LYS A 118 19.29 8.14 4.17
CA LYS A 118 18.72 7.17 3.21
C LYS A 118 18.03 7.84 2.02
N ASN A 119 17.97 9.16 1.97
CA ASN A 119 17.28 9.93 0.93
C ASN A 119 15.83 9.47 0.70
N TRP A 120 15.08 9.29 1.78
CA TRP A 120 13.68 8.86 1.70
C TRP A 120 12.75 10.00 1.32
N THR A 121 11.70 9.69 0.56
CA THR A 121 10.59 10.61 0.31
C THR A 121 9.36 10.16 1.07
N ILE A 122 8.74 11.07 1.83
CA ILE A 122 7.52 10.79 2.58
C ILE A 122 6.35 11.51 1.91
N HIS A 123 5.33 10.75 1.52
CA HIS A 123 4.12 11.24 0.87
C HIS A 123 2.91 10.98 1.78
N GLY A 124 2.29 12.04 2.28
CA GLY A 124 1.00 11.98 2.95
C GLY A 124 -0.15 12.00 1.93
N LEU A 125 -1.09 11.08 2.06
CA LEU A 125 -2.28 11.03 1.19
C LEU A 125 -3.57 11.09 2.00
N TYR A 126 -4.16 12.28 2.04
CA TYR A 126 -5.45 12.50 2.67
C TYR A 126 -6.53 12.82 1.62
N TRP A 127 -7.49 11.89 1.44
CA TRP A 127 -8.55 12.00 0.42
C TRP A 127 -9.31 13.32 0.51
N GLY A 128 -9.77 13.68 1.72
CA GLY A 128 -10.61 14.85 1.93
C GLY A 128 -9.95 16.14 1.45
N SER A 129 -8.66 16.31 1.74
CA SER A 129 -7.90 17.49 1.28
C SER A 129 -7.63 17.45 -0.23
N TYR A 130 -7.33 16.29 -0.82
CA TYR A 130 -7.16 16.19 -2.27
C TYR A 130 -8.42 16.56 -3.05
N LYS A 131 -9.60 16.22 -2.53
CA LYS A 131 -10.88 16.58 -3.14
C LYS A 131 -11.06 18.10 -3.22
N ILE A 132 -10.52 18.84 -2.26
CA ILE A 132 -10.60 20.30 -2.20
C ILE A 132 -9.52 20.95 -3.06
N HIS A 133 -8.26 20.54 -2.88
CA HIS A 133 -7.11 21.26 -3.46
C HIS A 133 -6.71 20.75 -4.85
N ARG A 134 -6.96 19.48 -5.16
CA ARG A 134 -6.58 18.84 -6.43
C ARG A 134 -7.64 17.82 -6.91
N PRO A 135 -8.89 18.25 -7.13
CA PRO A 135 -9.99 17.34 -7.52
C PRO A 135 -9.70 16.59 -8.83
N HIS A 136 -9.09 17.24 -9.82
CA HIS A 136 -8.74 16.62 -11.11
C HIS A 136 -7.85 15.37 -10.95
N VAL A 137 -6.92 15.37 -9.99
CA VAL A 137 -6.06 14.21 -9.71
C VAL A 137 -6.89 13.01 -9.27
N LEU A 138 -7.94 13.23 -8.46
CA LEU A 138 -8.84 12.18 -8.02
C LEU A 138 -9.69 11.67 -9.18
N GLU A 139 -10.27 12.57 -9.97
CA GLU A 139 -11.10 12.20 -11.12
C GLU A 139 -10.34 11.35 -12.14
N GLU A 140 -9.11 11.73 -12.48
CA GLU A 140 -8.25 10.95 -13.37
C GLU A 140 -7.90 9.58 -12.78
N SER A 141 -7.58 9.53 -11.48
CA SER A 141 -7.28 8.27 -10.79
C SER A 141 -8.49 7.32 -10.80
N VAL A 142 -9.70 7.87 -10.62
CA VAL A 142 -10.95 7.12 -10.69
C VAL A 142 -11.19 6.58 -12.09
N LYS A 143 -11.04 7.41 -13.12
CA LYS A 143 -11.19 6.99 -14.53
C LYS A 143 -10.24 5.86 -14.90
N GLU A 144 -8.99 5.94 -14.45
CA GLU A 144 -8.00 4.89 -14.67
C GLU A 144 -8.38 3.58 -13.97
N LEU A 145 -8.77 3.65 -12.71
CA LEU A 145 -9.23 2.48 -11.96
C LEU A 145 -10.45 1.80 -12.59
N LEU A 146 -11.43 2.58 -13.04
CA LEU A 146 -12.59 2.05 -13.75
C LEU A 146 -12.19 1.39 -15.08
N SER A 147 -11.20 1.95 -15.78
CA SER A 147 -10.64 1.33 -17.00
C SER A 147 -9.99 -0.02 -16.70
N TRP A 148 -9.22 -0.13 -15.61
CA TRP A 148 -8.62 -1.41 -15.20
C TRP A 148 -9.65 -2.43 -14.74
N LEU A 149 -10.69 -1.99 -14.02
CA LEU A 149 -11.79 -2.85 -13.63
C LEU A 149 -12.55 -3.39 -14.85
N ALA A 150 -12.85 -2.52 -15.83
CA ALA A 150 -13.51 -2.92 -17.08
C ALA A 150 -12.66 -3.91 -17.90
N LYS A 151 -11.33 -3.83 -17.80
CA LYS A 151 -10.39 -4.76 -18.44
C LYS A 151 -10.13 -6.03 -17.63
N GLY A 152 -10.73 -6.19 -16.46
CA GLY A 152 -10.51 -7.32 -15.56
C GLY A 152 -9.11 -7.37 -14.92
N LEU A 153 -8.36 -6.26 -14.94
CA LEU A 153 -7.01 -6.17 -14.35
C LEU A 153 -7.06 -6.05 -12.83
N ILE A 154 -8.17 -5.54 -12.29
CA ILE A 154 -8.44 -5.46 -10.86
C ILE A 154 -9.86 -5.98 -10.59
N SER A 155 -10.08 -6.46 -9.38
CA SER A 155 -11.35 -6.99 -8.91
C SER A 155 -11.80 -6.30 -7.62
N ILE A 156 -13.11 -6.18 -7.44
CA ILE A 156 -13.72 -5.68 -6.21
C ILE A 156 -14.23 -6.87 -5.42
N LYS A 157 -13.68 -7.08 -4.23
CA LYS A 157 -14.17 -8.11 -3.30
C LYS A 157 -15.21 -7.49 -2.38
N VAL A 158 -16.47 -7.80 -2.60
CA VAL A 158 -17.57 -7.38 -1.71
C VAL A 158 -17.54 -8.28 -0.48
N SER A 159 -17.28 -7.70 0.69
CA SER A 159 -17.21 -8.44 1.95
C SER A 159 -18.60 -8.67 2.55
N HIS A 160 -19.46 -7.65 2.50
CA HIS A 160 -20.79 -7.67 3.10
C HIS A 160 -21.76 -6.88 2.22
N ILE A 161 -22.98 -7.38 2.09
CA ILE A 161 -24.10 -6.70 1.46
C ILE A 161 -25.09 -6.39 2.59
N TYR A 162 -25.42 -5.13 2.76
CA TYR A 162 -26.40 -4.68 3.75
C TYR A 162 -27.65 -4.20 3.03
N SER A 163 -28.82 -4.45 3.63
CA SER A 163 -30.07 -3.88 3.17
C SER A 163 -30.09 -2.36 3.42
N LEU A 164 -30.86 -1.62 2.62
CA LEU A 164 -30.92 -0.16 2.73
C LEU A 164 -31.33 0.33 4.14
N SER A 165 -32.16 -0.46 4.84
CA SER A 165 -32.59 -0.25 6.23
C SER A 165 -31.48 -0.41 7.27
N GLU A 166 -30.41 -1.11 6.94
CA GLU A 166 -29.24 -1.33 7.82
C GLU A 166 -28.14 -0.28 7.60
N VAL A 167 -28.35 0.67 6.68
CA VAL A 167 -27.41 1.76 6.36
C VAL A 167 -27.50 2.87 7.41
N ARG A 168 -27.23 2.51 8.67
CA ARG A 168 -26.83 3.49 9.69
C ARG A 168 -25.32 3.32 9.85
N TRP A 169 -24.56 4.13 9.12
CA TRP A 169 -23.07 4.27 9.16
C TRP A 169 -22.21 3.48 8.17
N THR A 170 -22.74 2.79 7.17
CA THR A 170 -21.92 1.98 6.23
C THR A 170 -21.27 2.77 5.07
N LEU A 171 -20.69 3.94 5.35
CA LEU A 171 -19.97 4.80 4.38
C LEU A 171 -18.46 4.51 4.32
N LEU A 172 -18.04 3.27 4.59
CA LEU A 172 -16.62 2.89 4.74
C LEU A 172 -16.06 1.98 3.64
N HIS A 173 -16.88 1.57 2.65
CA HIS A 173 -16.42 0.70 1.55
C HIS A 173 -16.08 1.44 0.24
N ILE A 174 -16.24 2.76 0.18
CA ILE A 174 -15.87 3.60 -0.98
C ILE A 174 -14.55 4.33 -0.70
N VAL A 175 -13.51 3.61 -0.27
CA VAL A 175 -12.14 4.16 -0.19
C VAL A 175 -11.24 3.35 -1.13
N PHE A 176 -11.64 3.27 -2.39
CA PHE A 176 -11.00 2.41 -3.39
C PHE A 176 -10.06 3.19 -4.35
N LEU A 177 -9.97 4.53 -4.25
CA LEU A 177 -9.76 5.35 -5.46
C LEU A 177 -8.61 6.41 -5.49
N ILE A 178 -7.60 6.42 -4.60
CA ILE A 178 -6.42 7.34 -4.77
C ILE A 178 -5.08 6.65 -4.88
N CYS A 179 -5.02 5.35 -4.62
CA CYS A 179 -3.72 4.67 -4.60
C CYS A 179 -3.05 4.67 -5.98
N VAL A 180 -3.80 4.80 -7.08
CA VAL A 180 -3.24 4.65 -8.42
C VAL A 180 -2.24 5.72 -8.78
N LYS A 181 -2.55 7.03 -8.71
CA LYS A 181 -1.60 8.02 -9.24
C LYS A 181 -0.33 8.14 -8.37
N LEU A 182 -0.45 8.00 -7.05
CA LEU A 182 0.71 8.02 -6.15
C LEU A 182 1.48 6.71 -6.12
N LEU A 183 0.84 5.52 -6.11
CA LEU A 183 1.59 4.28 -6.33
C LEU A 183 2.20 4.27 -7.73
N ARG A 184 1.55 4.82 -8.76
CA ARG A 184 2.10 4.86 -10.11
C ARG A 184 3.27 5.84 -10.19
N LEU A 185 3.16 7.03 -9.61
CA LEU A 185 4.29 7.95 -9.47
C LEU A 185 5.42 7.29 -8.68
N SER A 186 5.11 6.57 -7.61
CA SER A 186 6.13 5.90 -6.81
C SER A 186 6.72 4.65 -7.48
N LEU A 187 5.92 3.90 -8.25
CA LEU A 187 6.29 2.65 -8.88
C LEU A 187 6.85 2.80 -10.30
N ILE A 188 6.59 3.94 -10.96
CA ILE A 188 7.05 4.27 -12.32
C ILE A 188 8.16 5.34 -12.30
N VAL A 189 8.18 6.26 -11.33
CA VAL A 189 9.22 7.31 -11.28
C VAL A 189 10.43 6.83 -10.50
N ASN A 190 11.17 5.90 -11.09
CA ASN A 190 12.62 5.94 -11.01
C ASN A 190 13.19 5.28 -12.28
N PRO A 191 13.59 6.12 -13.25
CA PRO A 191 15.00 6.42 -13.34
C PRO A 191 15.24 7.92 -13.56
N LEU A 192 15.88 8.62 -12.62
CA LEU A 192 16.63 9.87 -12.89
C LEU A 192 15.98 10.87 -13.90
N ALA A 193 14.85 11.49 -13.58
CA ALA A 193 14.32 12.73 -14.18
C ALA A 193 12.93 12.97 -13.56
N SER A 194 12.60 14.06 -12.88
CA SER A 194 12.75 15.46 -13.26
C SER A 194 12.77 16.33 -11.99
N PHE A 195 13.97 16.76 -11.59
CA PHE A 195 14.14 18.02 -10.89
C PHE A 195 14.21 19.09 -11.98
N CYS A 196 13.09 19.78 -12.22
CA CYS A 196 12.96 21.15 -12.70
C CYS A 196 11.47 21.52 -12.70
#